data_AF-U2IVS7-F1
#
_entry.id   AF-U2IVS7-F1
#
_cell.length_a   1.000
_cell.length_b   1.000
_cell.length_c   1.000
_cell.angle_alpha   90.00
_cell.angle_beta   90.00
_cell.angle_gamma   90.00
#
_symmetry.space_group_name_H-M   'P 1'
#
loop_
_entity.id
_entity.type
_entity.pdbx_description
1 polymer ?
#
loop_
_entity_poly.entity_id
_entity_poly.type
_entity_poly.pdbx_seq_one_letter_code
_entity_poly.pdbx_strand_id
1 'polypeptide(L)'
;VALILAIYCYKNLSYAKKFHGDLPAFANDGAWLSKILLSFILGGTTFAGACYLYAGSLAVGLFWSRLSSLVLLAICIWQAFKYGKSHLPARICPIFGVFLLLLTIFHP
;
A
#
# COMPACT_ATOMS: atom_id res chain seq x y z
N VAL A 1 -10.49 6.34 -8.87
CA VAL A 1 -11.82 6.95 -8.58
C VAL A 1 -12.97 5.99 -8.87
N ALA A 2 -13.12 5.46 -10.09
CA ALA A 2 -14.17 4.49 -10.42
C ALA A 2 -14.19 3.23 -9.52
N LEU A 3 -13.01 2.69 -9.17
CA LEU A 3 -12.90 1.54 -8.25
C LEU A 3 -13.31 1.88 -6.81
N ILE A 4 -13.04 3.10 -6.33
CA ILE A 4 -13.46 3.58 -5.00
C ILE A 4 -14.98 3.72 -4.95
N LEU A 5 -15.57 4.38 -5.96
CA LEU A 5 -17.01 4.49 -6.12
C LEU A 5 -17.67 3.12 -6.23
N ALA A 6 -17.09 2.18 -6.96
CA ALA A 6 -17.59 0.81 -7.07
C ALA A 6 -17.59 0.08 -5.70
N ILE A 7 -16.53 0.22 -4.92
CA ILE A 7 -16.43 -0.40 -3.58
C ILE A 7 -17.42 0.24 -2.60
N TYR A 8 -17.55 1.57 -2.61
CA TYR A 8 -18.40 2.31 -1.69
C TYR A 8 -19.90 2.19 -2.03
N CYS A 9 -20.26 2.21 -3.32
CA CYS A 9 -21.65 2.16 -3.77
C CYS A 9 -22.20 0.74 -3.95
N TYR A 10 -21.41 -0.22 -4.42
CA TYR A 10 -21.92 -1.55 -4.77
C TYR A 10 -21.60 -2.64 -3.73
N LYS A 11 -20.84 -2.31 -2.67
CA LYS A 11 -20.35 -3.26 -1.65
C LYS A 11 -19.68 -4.53 -2.23
N ASN A 12 -19.33 -4.53 -3.52
CA ASN A 12 -18.85 -5.71 -4.20
C ASN A 12 -17.32 -5.77 -4.09
N LEU A 13 -16.85 -6.26 -2.94
CA LEU A 13 -15.43 -6.47 -2.68
C LEU A 13 -14.83 -7.59 -3.53
N SER A 14 -15.63 -8.45 -4.16
CA SER A 14 -15.14 -9.65 -4.88
C SER A 14 -14.15 -9.32 -6.00
N TYR A 15 -14.47 -8.30 -6.81
CA TYR A 15 -13.57 -7.83 -7.88
C TYR A 15 -12.29 -7.19 -7.33
N ALA A 16 -12.40 -6.35 -6.30
CA ALA A 16 -11.26 -5.68 -5.69
C ALA A 16 -10.32 -6.70 -5.00
N LYS A 17 -10.87 -7.74 -4.36
CA LYS A 17 -10.11 -8.86 -3.80
C LYS A 17 -9.30 -9.61 -4.85
N LYS A 18 -9.90 -9.89 -6.01
CA LYS A 18 -9.22 -10.55 -7.14
C LYS A 18 -8.06 -9.71 -7.68
N PHE A 19 -8.23 -8.39 -7.75
CA PHE A 19 -7.19 -7.47 -8.22
C PHE A 19 -6.04 -7.33 -7.21
N HIS A 20 -6.36 -7.27 -5.92
CA HIS A 20 -5.36 -7.04 -4.88
C HIS A 20 -4.69 -8.31 -4.37
N GLY A 21 -5.26 -9.51 -4.51
CA GLY A 21 -4.61 -10.84 -4.51
C GLY A 21 -3.73 -11.33 -3.33
N ASP A 22 -3.28 -10.46 -2.43
CA ASP A 22 -2.14 -10.74 -1.55
C ASP A 22 -2.50 -10.97 -0.06
N LEU A 23 -3.80 -10.91 0.29
CA LEU A 23 -4.29 -11.36 1.61
C LEU A 23 -4.71 -12.84 1.55
N PRO A 24 -4.58 -13.57 2.67
CA PRO A 24 -4.99 -14.97 2.72
C PRO A 24 -6.50 -15.12 2.44
N ALA A 25 -6.90 -16.25 1.85
CA ALA A 25 -8.29 -16.53 1.48
C ALA A 25 -9.28 -16.45 2.65
N PHE A 26 -8.82 -16.68 3.88
CA PHE A 26 -9.62 -16.58 5.13
C PHE A 26 -9.71 -15.14 5.70
N ALA A 27 -9.13 -14.13 5.03
CA ALA A 27 -9.22 -12.75 5.48
C ALA A 27 -10.66 -12.22 5.37
N ASN A 28 -11.16 -11.61 6.44
CA ASN A 28 -12.50 -11.03 6.48
C ASN A 28 -12.63 -9.76 5.62
N ASP A 29 -13.87 -9.41 5.29
CA ASP A 29 -14.19 -8.26 4.43
C ASP A 29 -13.68 -6.92 4.97
N GLY A 30 -13.68 -6.75 6.29
CA GLY A 30 -13.16 -5.54 6.93
C GLY A 30 -11.65 -5.36 6.74
N ALA A 31 -10.87 -6.44 6.79
CA ALA A 31 -9.45 -6.38 6.50
C ALA A 31 -9.18 -6.11 5.02
N TRP A 32 -9.95 -6.73 4.12
CA TRP A 32 -9.88 -6.41 2.70
C TRP A 32 -10.17 -4.94 2.42
N LEU A 33 -11.21 -4.37 3.02
CA LEU A 33 -11.53 -2.95 2.90
C LEU A 33 -10.38 -2.07 3.40
N SER A 34 -9.86 -2.35 4.60
CA SER A 34 -8.74 -1.61 5.18
C SER A 34 -7.50 -1.63 4.29
N LYS A 35 -7.14 -2.80 3.73
CA LYS A 35 -6.02 -2.92 2.79
C LYS A 35 -6.24 -2.12 1.52
N ILE A 36 -7.43 -2.21 0.93
CA ILE A 36 -7.73 -1.51 -0.33
C ILE A 36 -7.63 0.00 -0.10
N LEU A 37 -8.18 0.51 1.01
CA LEU A 37 -8.05 1.92 1.38
C LEU A 37 -6.59 2.34 1.54
N LEU A 38 -5.79 1.56 2.26
CA LEU A 38 -4.35 1.84 2.39
C LEU A 38 -3.60 1.79 1.05
N SER A 39 -3.98 0.88 0.15
CA SER A 39 -3.40 0.79 -1.19
C SER A 39 -3.72 2.02 -2.05
N PHE A 40 -4.89 2.63 -1.87
CA PHE A 40 -5.21 3.92 -2.50
C PHE A 40 -4.34 5.05 -1.97
N ILE A 41 -4.09 5.11 -0.66
CA ILE A 41 -3.19 6.10 -0.05
C ILE A 41 -1.77 5.92 -0.60
N LEU A 42 -1.29 4.67 -0.69
CA LEU A 42 0.00 4.35 -1.29
C LEU A 42 0.08 4.80 -2.76
N GLY A 43 -0.94 4.45 -3.56
CA GLY A 43 -1.00 4.86 -4.97
C GLY A 43 -1.04 6.37 -5.14
N GLY A 44 -1.82 7.08 -4.32
CA GLY A 44 -1.93 8.54 -4.36
C GLY A 44 -0.63 9.26 -4.00
N THR A 45 0.04 8.82 -2.93
CA THR A 45 1.34 9.38 -2.55
C THR A 45 2.41 9.11 -3.61
N THR A 46 2.43 7.91 -4.19
CA THR A 46 3.40 7.53 -5.22
C THR A 46 3.20 8.33 -6.50
N PHE A 47 1.94 8.49 -6.92
CA PHE A 47 1.58 9.28 -8.08
C PHE A 47 1.94 10.76 -7.89
N ALA A 48 1.65 11.34 -6.72
CA ALA A 48 2.05 12.70 -6.40
C ALA A 48 3.57 12.88 -6.51
N GLY A 49 4.35 11.97 -5.91
CA GLY A 49 5.82 11.99 -6.01
C GLY A 49 6.31 11.95 -7.46
N ALA A 50 5.77 11.05 -8.27
CA ALA A 50 6.11 10.96 -9.69
C ALA A 50 5.80 12.25 -10.45
N CYS A 51 4.64 12.87 -10.22
CA CYS A 51 4.27 14.15 -10.85
C CYS A 51 5.22 15.29 -10.46
N TYR A 52 5.58 15.40 -9.18
CA TYR A 52 6.52 16.45 -8.72
C TYR A 52 7.94 16.25 -9.26
N LEU A 53 8.42 14.99 -9.32
CA LEU A 53 9.71 14.68 -9.95
C LEU A 53 9.69 15.00 -11.45
N TYR A 54 8.62 14.63 -12.16
CA TYR A 54 8.45 14.94 -13.57
C TYR A 54 8.40 16.47 -13.83
N ALA A 55 7.77 17.23 -12.94
CA ALA A 55 7.72 18.68 -13.00
C ALA A 55 9.04 19.38 -12.58
N GLY A 56 10.09 18.62 -12.28
CA GLY A 56 11.41 19.15 -11.88
C GLY A 56 11.50 19.59 -10.42
N SER A 57 10.46 19.37 -9.61
CA SER A 57 10.46 19.69 -8.18
C SER A 57 11.06 18.54 -7.36
N LEU A 58 12.39 18.43 -7.38
CA LEU A 58 13.11 17.33 -6.74
C LEU A 58 12.79 17.19 -5.24
N ALA A 59 12.87 18.29 -4.48
CA ALA A 59 12.65 18.26 -3.03
C ALA A 59 11.25 17.76 -2.65
N VAL A 60 10.22 18.24 -3.34
CA VAL A 60 8.83 17.84 -3.10
C VAL A 60 8.60 16.40 -3.58
N GLY A 61 9.15 16.04 -4.74
CA GLY A 61 9.12 14.67 -5.25
C GLY A 61 9.71 13.65 -4.28
N LEU A 62 10.90 13.93 -3.74
CA LEU A 62 11.56 13.09 -2.73
C LEU A 62 10.77 12.99 -1.43
N PHE A 63 10.15 14.09 -0.98
CA PHE A 63 9.27 14.07 0.18
C PHE A 63 8.12 13.06 -0.01
N TRP A 64 7.43 13.13 -1.16
CA TRP A 64 6.34 12.21 -1.47
C TRP A 64 6.83 10.76 -1.63
N SER A 65 7.98 10.52 -2.26
CA SER A 65 8.57 9.18 -2.37
C SER A 65 8.84 8.56 -1.00
N ARG A 66 9.40 9.33 -0.06
CA ARG A 66 9.63 8.86 1.33
C ARG A 66 8.30 8.60 2.05
N LEU A 67 7.31 9.47 1.86
CA LEU A 67 5.98 9.28 2.43
C LEU A 67 5.33 7.99 1.90
N SER A 68 5.44 7.70 0.60
CA SER A 68 4.98 6.45 0.01
C SER A 68 5.65 5.22 0.62
N SER A 69 6.97 5.24 0.81
CA SER A 69 7.68 4.15 1.48
C SER A 69 7.24 3.94 2.93
N LEU A 70 6.96 5.02 3.67
CA LEU A 70 6.40 4.93 5.03
C LEU A 70 5.00 4.31 5.04
N VAL A 71 4.14 4.70 4.10
CA VAL A 71 2.80 4.11 3.94
C VAL A 71 2.91 2.61 3.61
N LEU A 72 3.82 2.23 2.71
CA LEU A 72 4.07 0.84 2.37
C LEU A 72 4.54 0.02 3.59
N LEU A 73 5.48 0.56 4.38
CA LEU A 73 5.94 -0.10 5.60
C LEU A 73 4.78 -0.28 6.60
N ALA A 74 3.94 0.74 6.78
CA ALA A 74 2.77 0.65 7.65
C ALA A 74 1.80 -0.46 7.19
N ILE A 75 1.58 -0.61 5.88
CA ILE A 75 0.77 -1.71 5.31
C ILE A 75 1.40 -3.06 5.64
N CYS A 76 2.71 -3.23 5.42
CA CYS A 76 3.39 -4.48 5.72
C CYS A 76 3.33 -4.85 7.21
N ILE A 77 3.52 -3.88 8.11
CA ILE A 77 3.40 -4.10 9.56
C ILE A 77 1.96 -4.53 9.91
N TRP A 78 0.96 -3.85 9.36
CA TRP A 78 -0.44 -4.21 9.58
C TRP A 78 -0.77 -5.62 9.08
N GLN A 79 -0.27 -6.01 7.90
CA GLN A 79 -0.43 -7.38 7.38
C GLN A 79 0.26 -8.40 8.29
N ALA A 80 1.49 -8.13 8.73
CA ALA A 80 2.24 -9.01 9.63
C ALA A 80 1.53 -9.19 10.96
N PHE A 81 0.98 -8.12 11.54
CA PHE A 81 0.24 -8.17 12.80
C PHE A 81 -1.03 -9.02 12.68
N LYS A 82 -1.82 -8.85 11.60
CA LYS A 82 -3.08 -9.58 11.43
C LYS A 82 -2.89 -11.02 10.97
N TYR A 83 -1.94 -11.28 10.09
CA TYR A 83 -1.86 -12.54 9.34
C TYR A 83 -0.51 -13.24 9.45
N GLY A 84 0.51 -12.62 10.05
CA GLY A 84 1.87 -13.19 10.10
C GLY A 84 1.98 -14.54 10.81
N LYS A 85 1.06 -14.87 11.74
CA LYS A 85 1.04 -16.19 12.40
C LYS A 85 0.67 -17.32 11.43
N SER A 86 -0.29 -17.09 10.54
CA SER A 86 -0.88 -18.10 9.66
C SER A 86 -0.51 -17.95 8.18
N HIS A 87 0.12 -16.84 7.79
CA HIS A 87 0.46 -16.54 6.41
C HIS A 87 1.89 -16.02 6.29
N LEU A 88 2.78 -16.85 5.72
CA LEU A 88 4.21 -16.55 5.60
C LEU A 88 4.49 -15.24 4.81
N PRO A 89 3.84 -14.94 3.68
CA PRO A 89 4.04 -13.67 2.97
C PRO A 89 3.79 -12.44 3.83
N ALA A 90 2.73 -12.46 4.65
CA ALA A 90 2.44 -11.36 5.58
C ALA A 90 3.51 -11.23 6.67
N ARG A 91 4.12 -12.34 7.11
CA ARG A 91 5.19 -12.35 8.12
C ARG A 91 6.46 -11.68 7.62
N ILE A 92 6.83 -11.90 6.36
CA ILE A 92 8.08 -11.40 5.78
C ILE A 92 7.94 -10.01 5.14
N CYS A 93 6.72 -9.56 4.82
CA CYS A 93 6.45 -8.24 4.22
C CYS A 93 7.18 -7.08 4.91
N PRO A 94 7.21 -6.97 6.26
CA PRO A 94 7.89 -5.85 6.92
C PRO A 94 9.37 -5.73 6.56
N ILE A 95 10.06 -6.83 6.28
CA ILE A 95 11.47 -6.82 5.87
C ILE A 95 11.62 -6.07 4.53
N PHE A 96 10.75 -6.37 3.56
CA PHE A 96 10.72 -5.68 2.28
C PHE A 96 10.33 -4.21 2.42
N GLY A 97 9.36 -3.91 3.30
CA GLY A 97 8.97 -2.53 3.61
C GLY A 97 10.12 -1.70 4.18
N VAL A 98 10.89 -2.26 5.11
CA VAL A 98 12.08 -1.61 5.66
C VAL A 98 13.15 -1.42 4.59
N PHE A 99 13.42 -2.44 3.78
CA PHE A 99 14.39 -2.35 2.70
C PHE A 99 14.07 -1.22 1.71
N LEU A 100 12.81 -1.11 1.27
CA LEU A 100 12.37 -0.04 0.36
C LEU A 100 12.43 1.35 1.02
N LEU A 101 12.11 1.45 2.31
CA LEU A 101 12.28 2.70 3.04
C LEU A 101 13.73 3.15 3.06
N LEU A 102 14.65 2.25 3.38
CA LEU A 102 16.09 2.55 3.39
C LEU A 102 16.58 2.98 2.01
N LEU A 103 16.13 2.32 0.94
CA LEU A 103 16.43 2.75 -0.43
C LEU A 103 15.99 4.20 -0.67
N THR A 104 14.75 4.57 -0.31
CA THR A 104 14.28 5.95 -0.52
C THR A 104 14.92 7.02 0.38
N ILE A 105 15.62 6.61 1.45
CA ILE A 105 16.36 7.51 2.33
C ILE A 105 17.80 7.69 1.83
N PHE A 106 18.47 6.59 1.48
CA PHE A 106 19.90 6.59 1.13
C PHE A 106 20.17 6.73 -0.37
N HIS A 107 19.18 6.47 -1.23
CA HIS A 107 19.27 6.62 -2.68
C HIS A 107 18.10 7.49 -3.20
N PRO A 108 18.15 8.81 -2.98
CA PRO A 108 17.18 9.77 -3.52
C PRO A 108 17.30 9.94 -5.05
#